data_AF-A0A1H5VF79-F1
#
_entry.id   AF-A0A1H5VF79-F1
#
_cell.length_a   1.000
_cell.length_b   1.000
_cell.length_c   1.000
_cell.angle_alpha   90.00
_cell.angle_beta   90.00
_cell.angle_gamma   90.00
#
_symmetry.space_group_name_H-M   'P 1'
#
loop_
_entity.id
_entity.type
_entity.pdbx_description
1 polymer ?
#
loop_
_entity_poly.entity_id
_entity_poly.type
_entity_poly.pdbx_seq_one_letter_code
_entity_poly.pdbx_strand_id
1 'polypeptide(L)'
;MYLRWMIRQDNKGVDLGIWKSISPASLSCPLDVHSGNVARKLGLLARKQNDGKALAELDLQLREFDANDPVKYDFALFGLGVFEGF
;
A
#
# COMPACT_ATOMS: atom_id res chain seq x y z
N MET A 1 0.54 -9.19 -0.03
CA MET A 1 -0.03 -9.03 -1.38
C MET A 1 -1.33 -9.81 -1.62
N TYR A 2 -1.39 -11.12 -1.35
CA TYR A 2 -2.58 -11.96 -1.64
C TYR A 2 -3.93 -11.36 -1.19
N LEU A 3 -4.02 -10.86 0.04
CA LEU A 3 -5.24 -10.23 0.56
C LEU A 3 -5.73 -9.05 -0.27
N ARG A 4 -4.83 -8.24 -0.84
CA ARG A 4 -5.19 -7.11 -1.71
C ARG A 4 -6.01 -7.60 -2.89
N TRP A 5 -5.49 -8.57 -3.63
CA TRP A 5 -6.13 -9.11 -4.83
C TRP A 5 -7.47 -9.79 -4.52
N MET A 6 -7.57 -10.49 -3.39
CA MET A 6 -8.80 -11.20 -3.06
C MET A 6 -9.92 -10.27 -2.58
N ILE A 7 -9.58 -9.21 -1.83
CA ILE A 7 -10.57 -8.36 -1.13
C ILE A 7 -10.94 -7.13 -1.94
N ARG A 8 -9.96 -6.48 -2.58
CA ARG A 8 -10.26 -5.30 -3.40
C ARG A 8 -10.81 -5.69 -4.75
N GLN A 9 -11.56 -4.76 -5.31
CA GLN A 9 -12.04 -4.81 -6.67
C GLN A 9 -11.63 -3.52 -7.36
N ASP A 10 -10.89 -3.62 -8.46
CA ASP A 10 -10.56 -2.49 -9.32
C ASP A 10 -11.26 -2.59 -10.68
N ASN A 11 -11.15 -1.53 -11.49
CA ASN A 11 -11.73 -1.48 -12.83
C ASN A 11 -10.75 -1.91 -13.94
N LYS A 12 -9.54 -2.38 -13.57
CA LYS A 12 -8.46 -2.76 -14.49
C LYS A 12 -8.20 -4.27 -14.53
N GLY A 13 -8.87 -5.04 -13.68
CA GLY A 13 -8.76 -6.50 -13.60
C GLY A 13 -7.52 -7.01 -12.85
N VAL A 14 -6.84 -6.16 -12.06
CA VAL A 14 -5.67 -6.60 -11.27
C VAL A 14 -6.12 -7.16 -9.92
N ASP A 15 -7.00 -6.45 -9.22
CA ASP A 15 -7.64 -6.90 -7.99
C ASP A 15 -8.94 -7.68 -8.31
N LEU A 16 -9.00 -8.96 -7.93
CA LEU A 16 -10.05 -9.92 -8.30
C LEU A 16 -11.40 -9.69 -7.59
N GLY A 17 -11.40 -9.15 -6.36
CA GLY A 17 -12.63 -8.79 -5.64
C GLY A 17 -13.53 -9.96 -5.24
N ILE A 18 -12.96 -11.16 -5.06
CA ILE A 18 -13.71 -12.38 -4.75
C ILE A 18 -14.28 -12.35 -3.32
N TRP A 19 -13.55 -11.78 -2.36
CA TRP A 19 -13.92 -11.75 -0.94
C TRP A 19 -14.59 -10.42 -0.57
N LYS A 20 -15.92 -10.41 -0.64
CA LYS A 20 -16.74 -9.20 -0.43
C LYS A 20 -17.10 -8.91 1.05
N SER A 21 -16.80 -9.84 1.96
CA SER A 21 -17.13 -9.72 3.38
C SER A 21 -16.10 -8.94 4.21
N ILE A 22 -14.95 -8.61 3.62
CA ILE A 22 -13.86 -7.89 4.28
C ILE A 22 -13.73 -6.53 3.60
N SER A 23 -13.63 -5.45 4.39
CA SER A 23 -13.42 -4.12 3.84
C SER A 23 -11.96 -3.92 3.40
N PRO A 24 -11.69 -3.30 2.24
CA PRO A 24 -10.35 -2.85 1.88
C PRO A 24 -9.72 -1.90 2.89
N ALA A 25 -10.54 -1.17 3.65
CA ALA A 25 -10.10 -0.31 4.74
C ALA A 25 -9.31 -1.09 5.82
N SER A 26 -9.54 -2.40 5.97
CA SER A 26 -8.82 -3.24 6.93
C SER A 26 -7.43 -3.68 6.43
N LEU A 27 -7.06 -3.34 5.20
CA LEU A 27 -5.80 -3.75 4.60
C LEU A 27 -4.73 -2.67 4.81
N SER A 28 -3.48 -3.11 4.88
CA SER A 28 -2.30 -2.24 4.87
C SER A 28 -1.48 -2.46 3.61
N CYS A 29 -0.80 -1.40 3.17
CA CYS A 29 0.14 -1.46 2.06
C CYS A 29 1.29 -2.45 2.36
N PRO A 30 1.60 -3.40 1.47
CA PRO A 30 2.82 -4.18 1.56
C PRO A 30 4.04 -3.28 1.71
N LEU A 31 4.76 -3.41 2.82
CA LEU A 31 6.01 -2.69 3.06
C LEU A 31 7.19 -3.57 2.66
N ASP A 32 7.51 -3.58 1.37
CA ASP A 32 8.75 -4.18 0.86
C ASP A 32 9.90 -3.17 0.78
N VAL A 33 11.05 -3.61 0.26
CA VAL A 33 12.24 -2.76 0.12
C VAL A 33 11.99 -1.59 -0.83
N HIS A 34 11.29 -1.80 -1.96
CA HIS A 34 11.09 -0.77 -2.96
C HIS A 34 10.05 0.25 -2.50
N SER A 35 8.87 -0.22 -2.11
CA SER A 35 7.77 0.60 -1.60
C SER A 35 8.18 1.39 -0.36
N GLY A 36 8.96 0.78 0.55
CA GLY A 36 9.50 1.46 1.71
C GLY A 36 10.52 2.56 1.37
N ASN A 37 11.37 2.35 0.36
CA ASN A 37 12.32 3.37 -0.09
C ASN A 37 11.63 4.55 -0.76
N VAL A 38 10.65 4.29 -1.62
CA VAL A 38 9.85 5.33 -2.26
C VAL A 38 9.06 6.12 -1.21
N ALA A 39 8.40 5.45 -0.27
CA ALA A 39 7.68 6.11 0.82
C ALA A 39 8.58 7.05 1.65
N ARG A 40 9.83 6.65 1.92
CA ARG A 40 10.81 7.51 2.62
C ARG A 40 11.22 8.72 1.80
N LYS A 41 11.49 8.54 0.51
CA LYS A 41 11.81 9.65 -0.41
C LYS A 41 10.64 10.64 -0.54
N LEU A 42 9.41 10.16 -0.46
CA LEU A 42 8.20 10.98 -0.46
C LEU A 42 7.86 11.60 0.91
N GLY A 43 8.61 11.29 1.97
CA GLY A 43 8.35 11.79 3.32
C GLY A 43 7.15 11.14 4.04
N LEU A 44 6.58 10.07 3.47
CA LEU A 44 5.46 9.31 4.06
C LEU A 44 5.92 8.33 5.15
N LEU A 45 7.22 8.07 5.24
CA LEU A 45 7.80 7.15 6.20
C LEU A 45 9.15 7.69 6.65
N ALA A 46 9.37 7.86 7.95
CA ALA A 46 10.65 8.30 8.51
C ALA A 46 11.48 7.13 9.06
N ARG A 47 10.81 6.09 9.59
CA ARG A 47 11.49 4.94 10.18
C ARG A 47 12.32 4.18 9.16
N LYS A 48 13.58 3.85 9.51
CA LYS A 48 14.54 3.16 8.62
C LYS A 48 14.30 1.65 8.53
N GLN A 49 13.86 1.01 9.61
CA GLN A 49 13.58 -0.43 9.62
C GLN A 49 12.26 -0.73 8.90
N ASN A 50 12.21 -1.83 8.13
CA ASN A 50 10.96 -2.35 7.59
C ASN A 50 10.36 -3.34 8.60
N ASP A 51 9.71 -2.81 9.64
CA ASP A 51 9.06 -3.59 10.69
C ASP A 51 7.58 -3.19 10.85
N GLY A 52 6.88 -3.83 11.78
CA GLY A 52 5.46 -3.53 12.03
C GLY A 52 5.19 -2.07 12.45
N LYS A 53 6.18 -1.37 13.02
CA LYS A 53 6.03 0.06 13.37
C LYS A 53 6.10 0.94 12.13
N ALA A 54 7.01 0.62 11.21
CA ALA A 54 7.08 1.31 9.92
C ALA A 54 5.82 1.07 9.08
N LEU A 55 5.27 -0.14 9.13
CA LEU A 55 3.99 -0.43 8.49
C LEU A 55 2.87 0.44 9.09
N ALA A 56 2.76 0.51 10.41
CA ALA A 56 1.75 1.33 11.08
C ALA A 56 1.90 2.83 10.76
N GLU A 57 3.14 3.34 10.72
CA GLU A 57 3.44 4.72 10.33
C GLU A 57 2.99 5.03 8.90
N LEU A 58 3.35 4.18 7.95
CA LEU A 58 2.92 4.32 6.56
C LEU A 58 1.40 4.21 6.44
N ASP A 59 0.77 3.27 7.15
CA ASP A 59 -0.67 3.04 7.10
C ASP A 59 -1.46 4.25 7.61
N LEU A 60 -0.97 4.93 8.65
CA LEU A 60 -1.55 6.18 9.13
C LEU A 60 -1.52 7.25 8.03
N GLN A 61 -0.38 7.45 7.38
CA GLN A 61 -0.24 8.44 6.30
C GLN A 61 -1.13 8.11 5.09
N LEU A 62 -1.18 6.85 4.66
CA LEU A 62 -2.01 6.46 3.50
C LEU A 62 -3.51 6.61 3.76
N ARG A 63 -3.95 6.43 5.02
CA ARG A 63 -5.34 6.63 5.44
C ARG A 63 -5.76 8.10 5.46
N GLU A 64 -4.83 9.03 5.63
CA GLU A 64 -5.11 10.46 5.48
C GLU A 64 -5.50 10.80 4.03
N PHE A 65 -4.96 10.07 3.04
CA PHE A 65 -5.33 10.22 1.64
C PHE A 65 -6.61 9.46 1.27
N ASP A 66 -6.76 8.22 1.74
CA ASP A 66 -7.98 7.43 1.59
C ASP A 66 -8.12 6.37 2.69
N ALA A 67 -8.97 6.64 3.68
CA ALA A 67 -9.24 5.72 4.77
C ALA A 67 -10.06 4.49 4.37
N ASN A 68 -10.82 4.56 3.27
CA ASN A 68 -11.66 3.45 2.81
C ASN A 68 -10.85 2.42 2.02
N ASP A 69 -9.74 2.86 1.42
CA ASP A 69 -8.98 2.03 0.49
C ASP A 69 -7.45 2.33 0.48
N PRO A 70 -6.78 2.33 1.65
CA PRO A 70 -5.40 2.81 1.78
C PRO A 70 -4.37 1.94 1.05
N VAL A 71 -4.64 0.64 0.89
CA VAL A 71 -3.72 -0.29 0.21
C VAL A 71 -3.61 -0.04 -1.31
N LYS A 72 -4.45 0.85 -1.91
CA LYS A 72 -4.40 1.16 -3.36
C LYS A 72 -3.09 1.79 -3.77
N TYR A 73 -2.47 2.51 -2.83
CA TYR A 73 -1.23 3.23 -3.06
C TYR A 73 -0.02 2.31 -3.22
N ASP A 74 -0.14 1.00 -2.91
CA ASP A 74 0.90 0.00 -3.24
C ASP A 74 1.32 0.09 -4.71
N PHE A 75 0.35 0.19 -5.62
CA PHE A 75 0.63 0.26 -7.05
C PHE A 75 1.47 1.49 -7.41
N ALA A 76 1.19 2.63 -6.76
CA ALA A 76 1.93 3.87 -6.99
C ALA A 76 3.33 3.83 -6.36
N LEU A 77 3.44 3.38 -5.10
CA LEU A 77 4.71 3.29 -4.39
C LEU A 77 5.67 2.30 -5.08
N PHE A 78 5.16 1.15 -5.52
CA PHE A 78 5.92 0.19 -6.30
C PHE A 78 6.27 0.76 -7.69
N GLY A 79 5.28 1.31 -8.39
CA GLY A 79 5.44 1.80 -9.76
C GLY A 79 6.46 2.92 -9.90
N LEU A 80 6.48 3.87 -8.96
CA LEU A 80 7.50 4.92 -8.92
C LEU A 80 8.92 4.35 -8.81
N GLY A 81 9.10 3.32 -7.98
CA GLY A 81 10.42 2.69 -7.80
C GLY A 81 10.88 1.93 -9.05
N VAL A 82 10.00 1.15 -9.67
CA VAL A 82 10.37 0.25 -10.77
C VAL A 82 10.41 0.95 -12.13
N PHE A 83 9.46 1.84 -12.41
CA PHE A 83 9.30 2.43 -13.74
C PHE A 83 9.91 3.82 -13.86
N GLU A 84 9.90 4.60 -12.78
CA GLU A 84 10.37 6.00 -12.80
C GLU A 84 11.79 6.17 -12.26
N GLY A 85 12.42 5.09 -11.77
CA GLY A 85 13.77 5.13 -11.19
C GLY A 85 13.86 6.04 -9.95
N PHE A 86 12.74 6.20 -9.25
CA PHE A 86 12.56 7.18 -8.18
C PHE A 86 13.49 6.97 -6.98
#